data_AF-A0A966WZN2-F1
#
_entry.id   AF-A0A966WZN2-F1
#
_cell.length_a   1.000
_cell.length_b   1.000
_cell.length_c   1.000
_cell.angle_alpha   90.00
_cell.angle_beta   90.00
_cell.angle_gamma   90.00
#
_symmetry.space_group_name_H-M   'P 1'
#
loop_
_entity.id
_entity.type
_entity.pdbx_description
1 polymer ?
#
loop_
_entity_poly.entity_id
_entity_poly.type
_entity_poly.pdbx_seq_one_letter_code
_entity_poly.pdbx_strand_id
1 'polypeptide(L)'
;NSFENQGRVSVKTGQVSKQATTRFKPLPLKPSQPPKAPTDLSEHIMRLLIQYPVLGKDMDQVQRQFALSTAERRSAKALELMQDLLQQCDSLQLNETNSNSYFAVFQDQLANSPLADLYEILRQRILGSDLDFAGAKSDLDAVFQKLGRSDLKAEMTEIAQKMAKNEASPVDIARYRELGERLAKG
;
A
#
# COMPACT_ATOMS: atom_id res chain seq x y z
N ASN A 1 -25.24 29.05 82.94
CA ASN A 1 -23.85 28.65 83.19
C ASN A 1 -23.36 27.76 82.07
N SER A 2 -22.32 28.24 81.39
CA SER A 2 -21.53 27.64 80.31
C SER A 2 -21.14 26.17 80.53
N PHE A 3 -20.95 25.36 79.48
CA PHE A 3 -19.70 25.29 78.71
C PHE A 3 -19.81 24.36 77.49
N GLU A 4 -19.01 24.70 76.47
CA GLU A 4 -18.80 24.08 75.15
C GLU A 4 -18.28 22.63 75.21
N ASN A 5 -18.49 21.81 74.16
CA ASN A 5 -17.47 21.56 73.13
C ASN A 5 -17.90 20.57 72.02
N GLN A 6 -17.76 21.01 70.77
CA GLN A 6 -17.34 20.33 69.50
C GLN A 6 -17.79 18.88 69.18
N GLY A 7 -18.26 18.51 67.98
CA GLY A 7 -18.20 19.18 66.69
C GLY A 7 -19.14 18.55 65.62
N ARG A 8 -19.63 19.42 64.74
CA ARG A 8 -20.25 19.16 63.42
C ARG A 8 -19.15 18.68 62.45
N VAL A 9 -19.40 17.96 61.35
CA VAL A 9 -20.21 18.26 60.14
C VAL A 9 -20.33 16.90 59.38
N SER A 10 -21.27 16.58 58.49
CA SER A 10 -22.33 17.29 57.81
C SER A 10 -23.38 16.26 57.36
N VAL A 11 -24.62 16.70 57.28
CA VAL A 11 -25.83 15.94 56.96
C VAL A 11 -26.22 16.21 55.51
N LYS A 12 -26.93 15.23 54.90
CA LYS A 12 -27.98 15.42 53.88
C LYS A 12 -27.49 15.94 52.50
N THR A 13 -28.10 15.65 51.35
CA THR A 13 -29.38 15.04 50.94
C THR A 13 -29.29 14.77 49.44
N GLY A 14 -30.08 13.82 48.94
CA GLY A 14 -30.47 13.73 47.53
C GLY A 14 -30.74 12.28 47.15
N GLN A 15 -31.93 11.71 47.40
CA GLN A 15 -33.09 11.75 46.48
C GLN A 15 -32.67 11.35 45.05
N VAL A 16 -33.18 10.33 44.36
CA VAL A 16 -34.47 9.63 44.38
C VAL A 16 -34.27 8.20 43.87
N SER A 17 -35.03 7.26 44.44
CA SER A 17 -35.13 5.87 43.99
C SER A 17 -35.96 5.73 42.71
N LYS A 18 -35.42 4.93 41.78
CA LYS A 18 -36.09 3.83 41.06
C LYS A 18 -37.45 4.15 40.43
N GLN A 19 -37.50 4.15 39.09
CA GLN A 19 -38.34 3.23 38.31
C GLN A 19 -38.04 3.29 36.81
N ALA A 20 -38.42 2.19 36.14
CA ALA A 20 -38.43 1.92 34.70
C ALA A 20 -37.10 1.48 34.04
N THR A 21 -36.90 0.17 34.06
CA THR A 21 -36.03 -0.60 33.17
C THR A 21 -36.31 -0.31 31.69
N THR A 22 -35.56 0.60 31.09
CA THR A 22 -35.43 0.70 29.64
C THR A 22 -34.41 -0.35 29.15
N ARG A 23 -34.89 -1.37 28.44
CA ARG A 23 -34.04 -2.27 27.64
C ARG A 23 -33.24 -1.42 26.66
N PHE A 24 -31.96 -1.20 26.94
CA PHE A 24 -31.02 -0.75 25.93
C PHE A 24 -30.88 -1.87 24.90
N LYS A 25 -31.56 -1.73 23.76
CA LYS A 25 -31.24 -2.49 22.56
C LYS A 25 -29.83 -2.05 22.13
N PRO A 26 -28.84 -2.95 22.01
CA PRO A 26 -27.59 -2.59 21.36
C PRO A 26 -27.93 -2.14 19.94
N LEU A 27 -27.48 -0.95 19.54
CA LEU A 27 -27.52 -0.58 18.12
C LEU A 27 -26.74 -1.64 17.35
N PRO A 28 -27.22 -2.08 16.17
CA PRO A 28 -26.44 -3.00 15.35
C PRO A 28 -25.13 -2.30 15.01
N LEU A 29 -24.03 -2.86 15.52
CA LEU A 29 -22.69 -2.57 15.05
C LEU A 29 -22.77 -2.73 13.52
N LYS A 30 -22.54 -1.63 12.78
CA LYS A 30 -22.35 -1.71 11.33
C LYS A 30 -21.37 -2.87 11.10
N PRO A 31 -21.67 -3.83 10.21
CA PRO A 31 -20.70 -4.85 9.88
C PRO A 31 -19.43 -4.10 9.48
N SER A 32 -18.40 -4.20 10.33
CA SER A 32 -17.06 -3.75 10.00
C SER A 32 -16.78 -4.41 8.67
N GLN A 33 -16.66 -3.62 7.60
CA GLN A 33 -16.28 -4.16 6.31
C GLN A 33 -15.08 -5.07 6.57
N PRO A 34 -15.10 -6.32 6.09
CA PRO A 34 -13.92 -7.17 6.19
C PRO A 34 -12.74 -6.33 5.69
N PRO A 35 -11.60 -6.32 6.41
CA PRO A 35 -10.43 -5.57 5.98
C PRO A 35 -10.26 -5.85 4.50
N LYS A 36 -10.26 -4.80 3.66
CA LYS A 36 -9.99 -4.96 2.23
C LYS A 36 -8.77 -5.87 2.15
N ALA A 37 -8.92 -7.02 1.50
CA ALA A 37 -7.84 -8.00 1.37
C ALA A 37 -6.56 -7.25 1.01
N PRO A 38 -5.37 -7.65 1.50
CA PRO A 38 -4.13 -6.95 1.25
C PRO A 38 -4.10 -6.56 -0.22
N THR A 39 -4.13 -5.26 -0.50
CA THR A 39 -4.24 -4.76 -1.87
C THR A 39 -3.18 -5.48 -2.69
N ASP A 40 -3.62 -6.19 -3.73
CA ASP A 40 -2.68 -6.87 -4.59
C ASP A 40 -1.67 -5.83 -5.12
N LEU A 41 -0.39 -5.99 -4.75
CA LEU A 41 0.64 -4.98 -5.02
C LEU A 41 0.84 -4.77 -6.53
N SER A 42 0.73 -5.84 -7.32
CA SER A 42 0.82 -5.73 -8.78
C SER A 42 -0.32 -4.89 -9.32
N GLU A 43 -1.56 -5.19 -8.92
CA GLU A 43 -2.74 -4.44 -9.33
C GLU A 43 -2.67 -2.99 -8.87
N HIS A 44 -2.13 -2.75 -7.68
CA HIS A 44 -1.95 -1.41 -7.15
C HIS A 44 -0.98 -0.58 -7.98
N ILE A 45 0.20 -1.12 -8.30
CA ILE A 45 1.16 -0.47 -9.19
C ILE A 45 0.49 -0.17 -10.54
N MET A 46 -0.17 -1.15 -11.16
CA MET A 46 -0.86 -0.96 -12.44
C MET A 46 -1.89 0.18 -12.38
N ARG A 47 -2.68 0.26 -11.29
CA ARG A 47 -3.67 1.32 -11.12
C ARG A 47 -3.03 2.71 -11.02
N LEU A 48 -1.92 2.84 -10.29
CA LEU A 48 -1.18 4.10 -10.22
C LEU A 48 -0.64 4.51 -11.58
N LEU A 49 -0.10 3.57 -12.37
CA LEU A 49 0.42 3.83 -13.71
C LEU A 49 -0.68 4.17 -14.72
N ILE A 50 -1.84 3.52 -14.64
CA ILE A 50 -3.00 3.86 -15.49
C ILE A 50 -3.50 5.27 -15.21
N GLN A 51 -3.50 5.69 -13.94
CA GLN A 51 -3.94 7.03 -13.54
C GLN A 51 -2.89 8.11 -13.81
N TYR A 52 -1.61 7.76 -13.63
CA TYR A 52 -0.46 8.66 -13.76
C TYR A 52 0.65 8.02 -14.61
N PRO A 53 0.48 7.94 -15.94
CA PRO A 53 1.40 7.22 -16.82
C PRO A 53 2.80 7.82 -16.91
N VAL A 54 2.94 9.11 -16.57
CA VAL A 54 4.24 9.77 -16.43
C VAL A 54 5.12 9.06 -15.40
N LEU A 55 4.53 8.56 -14.31
CA LEU A 55 5.27 7.78 -13.31
C LEU A 55 5.91 6.54 -13.94
N GLY A 56 5.21 5.85 -14.82
CA GLY A 56 5.72 4.66 -15.50
C GLY A 56 6.84 5.00 -16.49
N LYS A 57 6.74 6.14 -17.16
CA LYS A 57 7.77 6.66 -18.06
C LYS A 57 9.06 7.02 -17.30
N ASP A 58 8.92 7.63 -16.12
CA ASP A 58 10.02 8.09 -15.28
C ASP A 58 10.67 6.98 -14.44
N MET A 59 10.09 5.78 -14.41
CA MET A 59 10.64 4.65 -13.66
C MET A 59 12.00 4.21 -14.18
N ASP A 60 12.94 4.03 -13.26
CA ASP A 60 14.25 3.44 -13.55
C ASP A 60 14.18 1.92 -13.79
N GLN A 61 15.29 1.34 -14.23
CA GLN A 61 15.37 -0.10 -14.55
C GLN A 61 15.06 -1.00 -13.35
N VAL A 62 15.45 -0.58 -12.13
CA VAL A 62 15.25 -1.37 -10.91
C VAL A 62 13.77 -1.36 -10.52
N GLN A 63 13.12 -0.20 -10.57
CA GLN A 63 11.69 -0.05 -10.33
C GLN A 63 10.87 -0.85 -11.33
N ARG A 64 11.24 -0.82 -12.62
CA ARG A 64 10.60 -1.65 -13.66
C ARG A 64 10.74 -3.14 -13.35
N GLN A 65 11.92 -3.59 -12.95
CA GLN A 65 12.13 -4.97 -12.56
C GLN A 65 11.26 -5.38 -11.37
N PHE A 66 11.13 -4.53 -10.35
CA PHE A 66 10.23 -4.79 -9.22
C PHE A 66 8.77 -4.90 -9.65
N ALA A 67 8.29 -4.00 -10.52
CA ALA A 67 6.92 -4.05 -11.04
C ALA A 67 6.67 -5.36 -11.81
N LEU A 68 7.60 -5.74 -12.70
CA LEU A 68 7.53 -6.98 -13.49
C LEU A 68 7.56 -8.23 -12.60
N SER A 69 8.52 -8.34 -11.69
CA SER A 69 8.63 -9.49 -10.79
C SER A 69 7.43 -9.60 -9.84
N THR A 70 6.87 -8.47 -9.40
CA THR A 70 5.65 -8.48 -8.58
C THR A 70 4.44 -8.98 -9.39
N ALA A 71 4.32 -8.56 -10.65
CA ALA A 71 3.26 -9.01 -11.55
C ALA A 71 3.40 -10.50 -11.92
N GLU A 72 4.63 -10.96 -12.17
CA GLU A 72 4.94 -12.37 -12.46
C GLU A 72 4.52 -13.29 -11.32
N ARG A 73 4.84 -12.92 -10.06
CA ARG A 73 4.42 -13.68 -8.87
C ARG A 73 2.91 -13.79 -8.74
N ARG A 74 2.15 -12.82 -9.27
CA ARG A 74 0.69 -12.85 -9.27
C ARG A 74 0.15 -13.82 -10.32
N SER A 75 0.58 -13.69 -11.58
CA SER A 75 0.22 -14.60 -12.67
C SER A 75 0.95 -14.23 -13.98
N ALA A 76 1.02 -15.17 -14.92
CA ALA A 76 1.49 -14.89 -16.28
C ALA A 76 0.68 -13.76 -16.96
N LYS A 77 -0.64 -13.69 -16.73
CA LYS A 77 -1.48 -12.66 -17.33
C LYS A 77 -1.23 -11.27 -16.74
N ALA A 78 -0.94 -11.20 -15.44
CA ALA A 78 -0.53 -9.96 -14.79
C ALA A 78 0.83 -9.48 -15.31
N LEU A 79 1.78 -10.40 -15.53
CA LEU A 79 3.07 -10.05 -16.14
C LEU A 79 2.89 -9.46 -17.55
N GLU A 80 2.13 -10.13 -18.42
CA GLU A 80 1.83 -9.66 -19.77
C GLU A 80 1.23 -8.25 -19.75
N LEU A 81 0.26 -8.01 -18.85
CA LEU A 81 -0.38 -6.71 -18.69
C LEU A 81 0.58 -5.63 -18.17
N MET A 82 1.47 -5.96 -17.23
CA MET A 82 2.46 -5.01 -16.71
C MET A 82 3.49 -4.64 -17.79
N GLN A 83 3.93 -5.62 -18.59
CA GLN A 83 4.85 -5.39 -19.70
C GLN A 83 4.26 -4.46 -20.74
N ASP A 84 3.03 -4.72 -21.20
CA ASP A 84 2.33 -3.83 -22.12
C ASP A 84 2.17 -2.45 -21.50
N LEU A 85 1.68 -2.34 -20.26
CA LEU A 85 1.44 -1.05 -19.61
C LEU A 85 2.70 -0.18 -19.52
N LEU A 86 3.85 -0.77 -19.19
CA LEU A 86 5.13 -0.05 -19.16
C LEU A 86 5.53 0.43 -20.57
N GLN A 87 5.32 -0.38 -21.61
CA GLN A 87 5.55 0.00 -23.00
C GLN A 87 4.61 1.12 -23.47
N GLN A 88 3.35 1.09 -23.03
CA GLN A 88 2.39 2.17 -23.29
C GLN A 88 2.86 3.47 -22.61
N CYS A 89 3.34 3.40 -21.36
CA CYS A 89 3.90 4.56 -20.66
C CYS A 89 5.12 5.16 -21.39
N ASP A 90 5.98 4.30 -21.96
CA ASP A 90 7.15 4.74 -22.72
C ASP A 90 6.75 5.49 -23.99
N SER A 91 5.71 4.99 -24.66
CA SER A 91 5.16 5.54 -25.90
C SER A 91 4.32 6.81 -25.69
N LEU A 92 4.04 7.19 -24.44
CA LEU A 92 3.27 8.39 -24.12
C LEU A 92 3.97 9.63 -24.68
N GLN A 93 3.29 10.33 -25.59
CA GLN A 93 3.73 11.61 -26.13
C GLN A 93 3.31 12.72 -25.17
N LEU A 94 4.29 13.31 -24.47
CA LEU A 94 4.04 14.41 -23.56
C LEU A 94 3.97 15.71 -24.35
N ASN A 95 2.77 16.24 -24.49
CA ASN A 95 2.58 17.60 -24.99
C ASN A 95 2.86 18.57 -23.83
N GLU A 96 3.94 19.36 -23.91
CA GLU A 96 4.37 20.28 -22.84
C GLU A 96 3.34 21.39 -22.54
N THR A 97 2.38 21.61 -23.44
CA THR A 97 1.39 22.68 -23.36
C THR A 97 0.19 22.36 -22.45
N ASN A 98 -0.07 21.09 -22.10
CA ASN A 98 -1.18 20.76 -21.20
C ASN A 98 -0.94 19.46 -20.42
N SER A 99 -0.37 19.60 -19.22
CA SER A 99 -0.10 18.47 -18.33
C SER A 99 -1.34 17.72 -17.83
N ASN A 100 -2.51 18.32 -17.94
CA ASN A 100 -3.78 17.68 -17.58
C ASN A 100 -4.36 16.84 -18.72
N SER A 101 -3.82 16.91 -19.94
CA SER A 101 -4.32 16.11 -21.08
C SER A 101 -3.80 14.67 -21.07
N TYR A 102 -2.80 14.33 -20.23
CA TYR A 102 -2.13 13.02 -20.28
C TYR A 102 -3.05 11.87 -19.92
N PHE A 103 -3.94 12.06 -18.93
CA PHE A 103 -4.83 10.98 -18.50
C PHE A 103 -5.79 10.57 -19.63
N ALA A 104 -6.50 11.52 -20.23
CA ALA A 104 -7.48 11.24 -21.28
C ALA A 104 -6.83 10.64 -22.54
N VAL A 105 -5.69 11.19 -22.99
CA VAL A 105 -4.94 10.66 -24.13
C VAL A 105 -4.43 9.25 -23.84
N PHE A 106 -3.92 9.02 -22.64
CA PHE A 106 -3.46 7.68 -22.26
C PHE A 106 -4.61 6.68 -22.15
N GLN A 107 -5.78 7.08 -21.65
CA GLN A 107 -6.94 6.20 -21.63
C GLN A 107 -7.37 5.78 -23.05
N ASP A 108 -7.34 6.71 -24.01
CA ASP A 108 -7.61 6.42 -25.43
C ASP A 108 -6.56 5.47 -26.02
N GLN A 109 -5.27 5.68 -25.72
CA GLN A 109 -4.19 4.79 -26.12
C GLN A 109 -4.40 3.36 -25.57
N LEU A 110 -4.75 3.24 -24.28
CA LEU A 110 -5.03 1.95 -23.66
C LEU A 110 -6.29 1.28 -24.22
N ALA A 111 -7.30 2.05 -24.63
CA ALA A 111 -8.52 1.52 -25.25
C ALA A 111 -8.27 0.93 -26.65
N ASN A 112 -7.19 1.33 -27.32
CA ASN A 112 -6.76 0.79 -28.60
C ASN A 112 -5.73 -0.36 -28.47
N SER A 113 -5.31 -0.72 -27.25
CA SER A 113 -4.41 -1.84 -26.99
C SER A 113 -5.13 -3.19 -27.20
N PRO A 114 -4.42 -4.25 -27.64
CA PRO A 114 -4.95 -5.62 -27.59
C PRO A 114 -5.43 -6.08 -26.20
N LEU A 115 -5.01 -5.38 -25.13
CA LEU A 115 -5.38 -5.65 -23.75
C LEU A 115 -6.45 -4.68 -23.20
N ALA A 116 -7.14 -3.94 -24.06
CA ALA A 116 -8.14 -2.93 -23.67
C ALA A 116 -9.16 -3.42 -22.63
N ASP A 117 -9.72 -4.62 -22.81
CA ASP A 117 -10.68 -5.22 -21.88
C ASP A 117 -10.12 -5.37 -20.45
N LEU A 118 -8.82 -5.67 -20.33
CA LEU A 118 -8.16 -5.80 -19.02
C LEU A 118 -7.91 -4.44 -18.37
N TYR A 119 -7.55 -3.44 -19.17
CA TYR A 119 -7.43 -2.07 -18.69
C TYR A 119 -8.76 -1.52 -18.21
N GLU A 120 -9.87 -1.82 -18.89
CA GLU A 120 -11.22 -1.45 -18.44
C GLU A 120 -11.52 -2.02 -17.05
N ILE A 121 -11.24 -3.30 -16.81
CA ILE A 121 -11.45 -3.94 -15.50
C ILE A 121 -10.66 -3.21 -14.40
N LEU A 122 -9.41 -2.82 -14.67
CA LEU A 122 -8.59 -2.08 -13.72
C LEU A 122 -9.09 -0.65 -13.50
N ARG A 123 -9.53 0.04 -14.56
CA ARG A 123 -10.09 1.41 -14.49
C ARG A 123 -11.30 1.50 -13.58
N GLN A 124 -12.20 0.52 -13.64
CA GLN A 124 -13.36 0.48 -12.75
C GLN A 124 -12.98 0.45 -11.26
N ARG A 125 -11.76 -0.01 -10.92
CA ARG A 125 -11.21 -0.03 -9.56
C ARG A 125 -10.39 1.21 -9.19
N ILE A 126 -10.17 2.11 -10.14
CA ILE A 126 -9.51 3.42 -9.93
C ILE A 126 -10.55 4.48 -9.57
N LEU A 127 -11.79 4.37 -10.07
CA LEU A 127 -12.90 5.26 -9.70
C LEU A 127 -13.11 5.25 -8.17
N GLY A 128 -12.78 6.37 -7.53
CA GLY A 128 -12.88 6.58 -6.08
C GLY A 128 -11.55 6.70 -5.33
N SER A 129 -10.41 6.70 -6.03
CA SER A 129 -9.10 6.98 -5.43
C SER A 129 -8.81 8.49 -5.46
N ASP A 130 -8.93 9.17 -4.31
CA ASP A 130 -8.63 10.60 -4.11
C ASP A 130 -7.12 10.89 -3.90
N LEU A 131 -6.26 10.19 -4.61
CA LEU A 131 -4.82 10.52 -4.61
C LEU A 131 -4.59 11.60 -5.65
N ASP A 132 -3.80 12.62 -5.31
CA ASP A 132 -3.21 13.53 -6.28
C ASP A 132 -1.90 12.94 -6.83
N PHE A 133 -1.27 13.62 -7.80
CA PHE A 133 -0.03 13.13 -8.40
C PHE A 133 1.09 12.94 -7.35
N ALA A 134 1.22 13.88 -6.41
CA ALA A 134 2.26 13.83 -5.39
C ALA A 134 2.06 12.64 -4.44
N GLY A 135 0.81 12.40 -4.02
CA GLY A 135 0.42 11.24 -3.23
C GLY A 135 0.65 9.93 -3.98
N ALA A 136 0.25 9.85 -5.25
CA ALA A 136 0.46 8.68 -6.09
C ALA A 136 1.94 8.35 -6.29
N LYS A 137 2.77 9.38 -6.51
CA LYS A 137 4.23 9.22 -6.60
C LYS A 137 4.80 8.69 -5.29
N SER A 138 4.45 9.32 -4.17
CA SER A 138 4.94 8.92 -2.85
C SER A 138 4.53 7.49 -2.50
N ASP A 139 3.32 7.08 -2.88
CA ASP A 139 2.82 5.73 -2.65
C ASP A 139 3.57 4.71 -3.51
N LEU A 140 3.78 5.01 -4.80
CA LEU A 140 4.59 4.18 -5.69
C LEU A 140 6.03 4.01 -5.19
N ASP A 141 6.68 5.11 -4.78
CA ASP A 141 8.02 5.08 -4.19
C ASP A 141 8.05 4.20 -2.93
N ALA A 142 7.05 4.33 -2.05
CA ALA A 142 6.94 3.52 -0.84
C ALA A 142 6.73 2.02 -1.14
N VAL A 143 5.97 1.70 -2.19
CA VAL A 143 5.81 0.31 -2.67
C VAL A 143 7.16 -0.26 -3.12
N PHE A 144 7.92 0.46 -3.95
CA PHE A 144 9.23 -0.01 -4.41
C PHE A 144 10.26 -0.14 -3.28
N GLN A 145 10.26 0.79 -2.32
CA GLN A 145 11.11 0.66 -1.13
C GLN A 145 10.77 -0.60 -0.32
N LYS A 146 9.48 -0.92 -0.16
CA LYS A 146 9.05 -2.16 0.52
C LYS A 146 9.48 -3.40 -0.24
N LEU A 147 9.33 -3.42 -1.56
CA LEU A 147 9.76 -4.54 -2.42
C LEU A 147 11.27 -4.75 -2.33
N GLY A 148 12.07 -3.67 -2.46
CA GLY A 148 13.52 -3.76 -2.32
C GLY A 148 13.96 -4.28 -0.96
N ARG A 149 13.33 -3.83 0.14
CA ARG A 149 13.60 -4.37 1.48
C ARG A 149 13.20 -5.85 1.62
N SER A 150 12.10 -6.25 0.99
CA SER A 150 11.66 -7.65 0.97
C SER A 150 12.68 -8.54 0.26
N ASP A 151 13.20 -8.10 -0.88
CA ASP A 151 14.20 -8.87 -1.63
C ASP A 151 15.53 -8.97 -0.87
N LEU A 152 15.99 -7.88 -0.23
CA LEU A 152 17.18 -7.94 0.64
C LEU A 152 17.00 -8.93 1.81
N LYS A 153 15.81 -8.99 2.40
CA LYS A 153 15.50 -9.96 3.47
C LYS A 153 15.44 -11.39 2.94
N ALA A 154 14.90 -11.60 1.75
CA ALA A 154 14.85 -12.92 1.12
C ALA A 154 16.26 -13.43 0.82
N GLU A 155 17.11 -12.59 0.23
CA GLU A 155 18.53 -12.90 -0.03
C GLU A 155 19.28 -13.23 1.27
N MET A 156 19.11 -12.41 2.31
CA MET A 156 19.70 -12.65 3.62
C MET A 156 19.23 -13.98 4.23
N THR A 157 17.96 -14.33 4.06
CA THR A 157 17.39 -15.60 4.54
C THR A 157 17.94 -16.79 3.78
N GLU A 158 18.09 -16.69 2.45
CA GLU A 158 18.69 -17.74 1.63
C GLU A 158 20.14 -18.01 2.05
N ILE A 159 20.93 -16.95 2.27
CA ILE A 159 22.30 -17.09 2.75
C ILE A 159 22.33 -17.69 4.17
N ALA A 160 21.44 -17.25 5.07
CA ALA A 160 21.34 -17.85 6.41
C ALA A 160 21.05 -19.36 6.36
N GLN A 161 20.22 -19.80 5.41
CA GLN A 161 19.94 -21.23 5.20
C GLN A 161 21.17 -21.98 4.69
N LYS A 162 21.95 -21.40 3.76
CA LYS A 162 23.23 -21.97 3.31
C LYS A 162 24.22 -22.09 4.47
N MET A 163 24.30 -21.08 5.33
CA MET A 163 25.16 -21.09 6.52
C MET A 163 24.74 -22.19 7.50
N ALA A 164 23.43 -22.34 7.76
CA ALA A 164 22.91 -23.39 8.65
C ALA A 164 23.20 -24.81 8.14
N LYS A 165 23.34 -24.99 6.81
CA LYS A 165 23.72 -26.25 6.17
C LYS A 165 25.24 -26.44 6.03
N ASN A 166 26.05 -25.47 6.47
CA ASN A 166 27.51 -25.43 6.21
C ASN A 166 27.87 -25.40 4.71
N GLU A 167 26.99 -24.89 3.86
CA GLU A 167 27.17 -24.78 2.39
C GLU A 167 27.55 -23.35 1.96
N ALA A 168 27.57 -22.38 2.89
CA ALA A 168 27.87 -20.99 2.57
C ALA A 168 29.36 -20.78 2.27
N SER A 169 29.63 -20.10 1.17
CA SER A 169 30.98 -19.66 0.78
C SER A 169 31.42 -18.43 1.60
N PRO A 170 32.72 -18.08 1.60
CA PRO A 170 33.20 -16.82 2.16
C PRO A 170 32.53 -15.58 1.53
N VAL A 171 32.16 -15.65 0.25
CA VAL A 171 31.43 -14.59 -0.45
C VAL A 171 30.02 -14.43 0.10
N ASP A 172 29.32 -15.54 0.35
CA ASP A 172 27.99 -15.51 0.98
C ASP A 172 28.04 -14.88 2.37
N ILE A 173 29.05 -15.21 3.18
CA ILE A 173 29.21 -14.64 4.54
C ILE A 173 29.48 -13.13 4.48
N ALA A 174 30.31 -12.69 3.54
CA ALA A 174 30.56 -11.25 3.34
C ALA A 174 29.27 -10.53 2.90
N ARG A 175 28.53 -11.13 1.95
CA ARG A 175 27.27 -10.61 1.45
C ARG A 175 26.19 -10.54 2.55
N TYR A 176 26.09 -11.55 3.41
CA TYR A 176 25.18 -11.56 4.55
C TYR A 176 25.39 -10.36 5.49
N ARG A 177 26.66 -10.02 5.75
CA ARG A 177 27.02 -8.84 6.57
C ARG A 177 26.63 -7.54 5.88
N GLU A 178 26.93 -7.40 4.59
CA GLU A 178 26.54 -6.24 3.79
C GLU A 178 25.01 -6.04 3.79
N LEU A 179 24.25 -7.11 3.56
CA LEU A 179 22.78 -7.09 3.61
C LEU A 179 22.27 -6.66 4.98
N GLY A 180 22.86 -7.17 6.06
CA GLY A 180 22.54 -6.77 7.43
C GLY A 180 22.74 -5.27 7.67
N GLU A 181 23.85 -4.69 7.21
CA GLU A 181 24.09 -3.26 7.30
C GLU A 181 23.09 -2.44 6.48
N ARG A 182 22.77 -2.87 5.26
CA ARG A 182 21.82 -2.18 4.37
C ARG A 182 20.41 -2.20 4.93
N LEU A 183 20.01 -3.31 5.56
CA LEU A 183 18.71 -3.43 6.22
C LEU A 183 18.62 -2.63 7.53
N ALA A 184 19.75 -2.39 8.21
CA ALA A 184 19.81 -1.59 9.43
C ALA A 184 19.81 -0.06 9.17
N LYS A 185 20.30 0.38 8.00
CA LYS A 185 20.45 1.80 7.65
C LYS A 185 19.21 2.44 7.01
N GLY A 186 18.16 1.66 6.71
CA GLY A 186 16.89 2.17 6.16
C GLY A 186 15.70 1.69 6.95
#